data_AF-A0A061M4U6-F1
#
_entry.id   AF-A0A061M4U6-F1
#
_cell.length_a   1.000
_cell.length_b   1.000
_cell.length_c   1.000
_cell.angle_alpha   90.00
_cell.angle_beta   90.00
_cell.angle_gamma   90.00
#
_symmetry.space_group_name_H-M   'P 1'
#
loop_
_entity.id
_entity.type
_entity.pdbx_description
1 polymer ?
#
loop_
_entity_poly.entity_id
_entity_poly.type
_entity_poly.pdbx_seq_one_letter_code
_entity_poly.pdbx_strand_id
1 'polypeptide(L)'
;MSGCSLLLHNRVRPPRAFAQNAEDRKLAFVSATVDRPTSPDRLARPASPFVIQAGTVIPTALITGIRSDLSGQITAQVTDAVYDSPTGRVRLVPQGARLIGT
;
A
#
# COMPACT_ATOMS: atom_id res chain seq x y z
N MET A 1 62.24 35.36 -44.07
CA MET A 1 60.88 34.81 -44.22
C MET A 1 60.80 33.50 -43.45
N SER A 2 60.25 33.49 -42.24
CA SER A 2 59.99 32.25 -41.50
C SER A 2 58.72 32.45 -40.69
N GLY A 3 57.64 31.83 -41.15
CA GLY A 3 56.39 31.72 -40.40
C GLY A 3 56.50 30.64 -39.35
N CYS A 4 55.83 30.85 -38.22
CA CYS A 4 55.38 29.79 -37.33
C CYS A 4 54.05 30.25 -36.72
N SER A 5 52.98 29.71 -37.28
CA SER A 5 51.62 29.72 -36.73
C SER A 5 51.54 28.72 -35.58
N LEU A 6 50.99 29.09 -34.43
CA LEU A 6 50.45 28.11 -33.50
C LEU A 6 49.30 28.69 -32.66
N LEU A 7 48.14 28.08 -32.85
CA LEU A 7 46.85 28.38 -32.23
C LEU A 7 46.88 28.19 -30.71
N LEU A 8 46.50 29.23 -29.96
CA LEU A 8 46.03 29.04 -28.59
C LEU A 8 44.51 28.85 -28.60
N HIS A 9 44.07 27.60 -28.53
CA HIS A 9 42.67 27.24 -28.34
C HIS A 9 42.26 27.58 -26.90
N ASN A 10 41.30 28.51 -26.76
CA ASN A 10 40.63 28.78 -25.51
C ASN A 10 39.74 27.58 -25.11
N ARG A 11 40.29 26.62 -24.37
CA ARG A 11 39.50 25.54 -23.77
C ARG A 11 38.99 25.98 -22.40
N VAL A 12 37.76 26.48 -22.38
CA VAL A 12 36.95 26.52 -21.16
C VAL A 12 36.76 25.07 -20.68
N ARG A 13 37.50 24.67 -19.64
CA ARG A 13 37.26 23.41 -18.93
C ARG A 13 36.03 23.61 -18.05
N PRO A 14 34.95 22.81 -18.16
CA PRO A 14 33.89 22.84 -17.17
C PRO A 14 34.50 22.44 -15.81
N PRO A 15 34.18 23.15 -14.72
CA PRO A 15 34.79 22.88 -13.43
C PRO A 15 34.41 21.47 -12.97
N ARG A 16 35.42 20.63 -12.70
CA ARG A 16 35.29 19.28 -12.12
C ARG A 16 34.46 19.25 -10.82
N ALA A 17 34.26 20.42 -10.21
CA ALA A 17 33.43 20.63 -9.04
C ALA A 17 32.00 20.11 -9.20
N PHE A 18 31.34 20.26 -10.36
CA PHE A 18 29.93 19.81 -10.48
C PHE A 18 29.78 18.27 -10.43
N ALA A 19 30.72 17.54 -11.03
CA ALA A 19 30.71 16.07 -11.01
C ALA A 19 31.11 15.53 -9.64
N GLN A 20 32.07 16.18 -8.97
CA GLN A 20 32.46 15.86 -7.59
C GLN A 20 31.30 16.11 -6.63
N ASN A 21 30.66 17.28 -6.72
CA ASN A 21 29.48 17.63 -5.91
C ASN A 21 28.30 16.66 -6.12
N ALA A 22 28.14 16.10 -7.33
CA ALA A 22 27.09 15.14 -7.63
C ALA A 22 27.38 13.77 -6.99
N GLU A 23 28.63 13.32 -7.03
CA GLU A 23 29.05 12.07 -6.39
C GLU A 23 28.99 12.19 -4.86
N ASP A 24 29.44 13.32 -4.31
CA ASP A 24 29.37 13.59 -2.86
C ASP A 24 27.92 13.59 -2.35
N ARG A 25 26.98 14.16 -3.11
CA ARG A 25 25.55 14.12 -2.77
C ARG A 25 24.96 12.72 -2.83
N LYS A 26 25.38 11.91 -3.81
CA LYS A 26 24.94 10.52 -3.95
C LYS A 26 25.46 9.66 -2.79
N LEU A 27 26.73 9.85 -2.43
CA LEU A 27 27.34 9.18 -1.27
C LEU A 27 26.68 9.61 0.04
N ALA A 28 26.36 10.90 0.19
CA ALA A 28 25.63 11.42 1.34
C ALA A 28 24.22 10.82 1.45
N PHE A 29 23.54 10.59 0.32
CA PHE A 29 22.20 9.97 0.30
C PHE A 29 22.24 8.48 0.69
N VAL A 30 23.22 7.72 0.19
CA VAL A 30 23.37 6.29 0.52
C VAL A 30 23.80 6.10 1.98
N SER A 31 24.64 7.02 2.48
CA SER A 31 25.19 6.97 3.84
C SER A 31 24.28 7.63 4.88
N ALA A 32 23.21 8.29 4.44
CA ALA A 32 22.25 8.90 5.34
C ALA A 32 21.55 7.83 6.18
N THR A 33 21.51 8.03 7.50
CA THR A 33 20.74 7.19 8.40
C THR A 33 19.25 7.34 8.05
N VAL A 34 18.65 6.27 7.53
CA VAL A 34 17.22 6.25 7.24
C VAL A 34 16.48 6.02 8.55
N ASP A 35 15.84 7.06 9.07
CA ASP A 35 14.89 6.90 10.17
C ASP A 35 13.66 6.14 9.66
N ARG A 36 13.53 4.89 10.09
CA ARG A 36 12.37 4.05 9.80
C ARG A 36 11.52 4.00 11.06
N PRO A 37 10.52 4.88 11.23
CA PRO A 37 9.58 4.74 12.32
C PRO A 37 8.90 3.39 12.20
N THR A 38 9.19 2.50 13.14
CA THR A 38 8.47 1.24 13.30
C THR A 38 7.36 1.47 14.30
N SER A 39 6.16 0.94 14.03
CA SER A 39 5.11 0.96 15.04
C SER A 39 5.60 0.15 16.26
N PRO A 40 5.43 0.65 17.49
CA PRO A 40 5.69 -0.16 18.68
C PRO A 40 4.70 -1.32 18.79
N ASP A 41 3.59 -1.27 18.05
CA ASP A 41 2.57 -2.30 18.05
C ASP A 41 3.14 -3.66 17.62
N ARG A 42 2.63 -4.71 18.25
CA ARG A 42 3.05 -6.09 18.02
C ARG A 42 1.85 -6.86 17.49
N LEU A 43 2.11 -7.76 16.54
CA LEU A 43 1.08 -8.69 16.07
C LEU A 43 0.59 -9.52 17.26
N ALA A 44 -0.60 -9.19 17.75
CA ALA A 44 -1.27 -9.97 18.78
C ALA A 44 -1.91 -11.20 18.14
N ARG A 45 -1.86 -12.33 18.84
CA ARG A 45 -2.68 -13.48 18.45
C ARG A 45 -4.17 -13.09 18.59
N PRO A 46 -5.03 -13.54 17.68
CA PRO A 46 -6.47 -13.37 17.84
C PRO A 46 -6.93 -13.91 19.19
N ALA A 47 -7.90 -13.21 19.82
CA ALA A 47 -8.50 -13.67 21.06
C ALA A 47 -9.25 -15.01 20.91
N SER A 48 -9.60 -15.39 19.68
CA SER A 48 -10.31 -16.62 19.33
C SER A 48 -9.76 -17.21 18.03
N PRO A 49 -9.70 -18.55 17.89
CA PRO A 49 -9.41 -19.19 16.61
C PRO A 49 -10.57 -19.05 15.60
N PHE A 50 -11.77 -18.65 16.04
CA PHE A 50 -12.97 -18.50 15.21
C PHE A 50 -13.23 -17.01 14.97
N VAL A 51 -12.49 -16.44 14.01
CA VAL A 51 -12.60 -15.01 13.69
C VAL A 51 -12.71 -14.78 12.19
N ILE A 52 -13.58 -13.83 11.83
CA ILE A 52 -13.55 -13.18 10.51
C ILE A 52 -12.83 -11.85 10.71
N GLN A 53 -11.72 -11.66 10.01
CA GLN A 53 -10.93 -10.44 10.06
C GLN A 53 -11.57 -9.34 9.20
N ALA A 54 -11.33 -8.09 9.60
CA ALA A 54 -11.73 -6.93 8.82
C ALA A 54 -11.17 -7.02 7.39
N GLY A 55 -11.98 -6.57 6.42
CA GLY A 55 -11.66 -6.69 4.99
C GLY A 55 -12.13 -7.99 4.35
N THR A 56 -12.58 -8.98 5.13
CA THR A 56 -13.23 -10.18 4.56
C THR A 56 -14.54 -9.80 3.88
N VAL A 57 -14.74 -10.23 2.64
CA VAL A 57 -15.98 -10.02 1.88
C VAL A 57 -17.01 -11.08 2.27
N ILE A 58 -18.24 -10.64 2.57
CA ILE A 58 -19.39 -11.53 2.77
C ILE A 58 -20.28 -11.42 1.51
N PRO A 59 -20.24 -12.40 0.59
CA PRO A 59 -21.00 -12.34 -0.66
C PRO A 59 -22.49 -12.49 -0.38
N THR A 60 -23.29 -11.53 -0.84
CA THR A 60 -24.73 -11.49 -0.58
C THR A 60 -25.53 -11.01 -1.78
N ALA A 61 -26.81 -11.39 -1.79
CA ALA A 61 -27.84 -10.87 -2.69
C ALA A 61 -28.90 -10.13 -1.87
N LEU A 62 -29.31 -8.96 -2.34
CA LEU A 62 -30.34 -8.16 -1.67
C LEU A 62 -31.71 -8.84 -1.79
N ILE A 63 -32.43 -8.90 -0.66
CA ILE A 63 -33.84 -9.32 -0.62
C ILE A 63 -34.75 -8.10 -0.83
N THR A 64 -34.34 -6.94 -0.32
CA THR A 64 -35.06 -5.67 -0.45
C THR A 64 -34.33 -4.73 -1.40
N GLY A 65 -35.06 -3.85 -2.11
CA GLY A 65 -34.46 -2.73 -2.83
C GLY A 65 -33.79 -1.73 -1.89
N ILE A 66 -32.89 -0.89 -2.43
CA ILE A 66 -32.23 0.20 -1.69
C ILE A 66 -32.73 1.53 -2.21
N ARG A 67 -33.10 2.43 -1.29
CA ARG A 67 -33.45 3.83 -1.56
C ARG A 67 -32.70 4.71 -0.57
N SER A 68 -31.75 5.52 -1.04
CA SER A 68 -30.90 6.34 -0.15
C SER A 68 -31.58 7.62 0.35
N ASP A 69 -32.66 8.05 -0.31
CA ASP A 69 -33.45 9.22 0.07
C ASP A 69 -34.33 8.98 1.30
N LEU A 70 -34.61 7.73 1.62
CA LEU A 70 -35.44 7.33 2.75
C LEU A 70 -34.69 6.33 3.61
N SER A 71 -34.48 6.67 4.88
CA SER A 71 -33.96 5.71 5.86
C SER A 71 -34.90 4.51 5.95
N GLY A 72 -34.33 3.31 5.90
CA GLY A 72 -35.08 2.07 5.93
C GLY A 72 -34.18 0.89 6.20
N GLN A 73 -34.78 -0.19 6.69
CA GLN A 73 -34.05 -1.42 6.90
C GLN A 73 -33.75 -2.10 5.56
N ILE A 74 -32.50 -2.52 5.38
CA ILE A 74 -32.05 -3.28 4.23
C ILE A 74 -31.81 -4.72 4.69
N THR A 75 -32.30 -5.68 3.91
CA THR A 75 -32.02 -7.10 4.16
C THR A 75 -31.41 -7.78 2.95
N ALA A 76 -30.45 -8.65 3.21
CA ALA A 76 -29.72 -9.42 2.21
C ALA A 76 -29.59 -10.88 2.66
N GLN A 77 -29.36 -11.76 1.71
CA GLN A 77 -29.09 -13.18 1.93
C GLN A 77 -27.66 -13.49 1.51
N VAL A 78 -26.94 -14.20 2.38
CA VAL A 78 -25.58 -14.68 2.09
C VAL A 78 -25.64 -15.73 0.98
N THR A 79 -24.91 -15.52 -0.11
CA THR A 79 -24.95 -16.40 -1.29
C THR A 79 -23.97 -17.55 -1.21
N ASP A 80 -22.88 -17.41 -0.45
CA ASP A 80 -21.86 -18.44 -0.25
C ASP A 80 -21.39 -18.47 1.20
N ALA A 81 -21.02 -19.66 1.69
CA ALA A 81 -20.52 -19.82 3.05
C ALA A 81 -19.20 -19.06 3.27
N VAL A 82 -19.10 -18.34 4.39
CA VAL A 82 -17.87 -17.63 4.81
C VAL A 82 -17.21 -18.38 5.95
N TYR A 83 -15.90 -18.55 5.81
CA TYR A 83 -15.07 -19.32 6.74
C TYR A 83 -14.18 -18.39 7.57
N ASP A 84 -13.58 -18.92 8.64
CA ASP A 84 -12.60 -18.19 9.44
C ASP A 84 -11.44 -17.68 8.58
N SER A 85 -11.01 -16.44 8.80
CA SER A 85 -9.94 -15.83 8.01
C SER A 85 -8.55 -16.46 8.25
N PRO A 86 -8.16 -16.87 9.47
CA PRO A 86 -6.82 -17.42 9.71
C PRO A 86 -6.55 -18.76 9.03
N THR A 87 -7.54 -19.66 8.99
CA THR A 87 -7.37 -21.04 8.49
C THR A 87 -8.26 -21.40 7.31
N GLY A 88 -9.40 -20.73 7.13
CA GLY A 88 -10.37 -21.00 6.06
C GLY A 88 -11.10 -22.33 6.20
N ARG A 89 -11.12 -22.94 7.39
CA ARG A 89 -11.62 -24.32 7.60
C ARG A 89 -12.97 -24.37 8.28
N VAL A 90 -13.23 -23.44 9.18
CA VAL A 90 -14.42 -23.42 10.03
C VAL A 90 -15.41 -22.46 9.42
N ARG A 91 -16.61 -22.95 9.09
CA ARG A 91 -17.70 -22.11 8.60
C ARG A 91 -18.25 -21.26 9.73
N LEU A 92 -18.19 -19.94 9.58
CA LEU A 92 -18.67 -18.98 10.58
C LEU A 92 -19.95 -18.25 10.15
N VAL A 93 -20.11 -17.97 8.85
CA VAL A 93 -21.36 -17.45 8.28
C VAL A 93 -21.93 -18.47 7.29
N PRO A 94 -23.07 -19.11 7.59
CA PRO A 94 -23.70 -20.07 6.67
C PRO A 94 -24.23 -19.41 5.39
N GLN A 95 -24.18 -20.15 4.28
CA GLN A 95 -24.97 -19.81 3.10
C GLN A 95 -26.46 -19.73 3.48
N GLY A 96 -27.16 -18.71 2.97
CA GLY A 96 -28.55 -18.44 3.32
C GLY A 96 -28.74 -17.68 4.63
N ALA A 97 -27.68 -17.34 5.37
CA ALA A 97 -27.79 -16.44 6.52
C ALA A 97 -28.38 -15.08 6.09
N ARG A 98 -29.18 -14.48 6.97
CA ARG A 98 -29.81 -13.17 6.72
C ARG A 98 -28.96 -12.06 7.30
N LEU A 99 -28.57 -11.10 6.46
CA LEU A 99 -27.97 -9.85 6.89
C LEU A 99 -29.06 -8.77 7.01
N ILE A 100 -28.96 -7.96 8.05
CA ILE A 100 -29.91 -6.89 8.36
C ILE A 100 -29.10 -5.65 8.72
N GLY A 101 -29.39 -4.53 8.07
CA GLY A 101 -28.74 -3.24 8.30
C GLY A 101 -29.67 -2.06 8.02
N THR A 102 -29.11 -0.85 8.06
CA THR A 102 -29.80 0.44 7.86
C THR A 102 -28.91 1.39 7.09
#